data_AF-A0A171C861-F1
#
_entry.id   AF-A0A171C861-F1
#
_cell.length_a   1.000
_cell.length_b   1.000
_cell.length_c   1.000
_cell.angle_alpha   90.00
_cell.angle_beta   90.00
_cell.angle_gamma   90.00
#
_symmetry.space_group_name_H-M   'P 1'
#
loop_
_entity.id
_entity.type
_entity.pdbx_description
1 polymer ?
#
loop_
_entity_poly.entity_id
_entity_poly.type
_entity_poly.pdbx_seq_one_letter_code
_entity_poly.pdbx_strand_id
1 'polypeptide(L)'
;MQADPRALRFAATVTAAVLALVLVTDSVWLLAAQTAVFALGAVGASPYGMVFKGIVKSPPRDLEDARPPRFAQLVGLAFALAALVGHATQIAPLALGATAAALFAAFLNAAFGFCLGCETYLIIRRLLPAAR
;
A
#
# COMPACT_ATOMS: atom_id res chain seq x y z
N MET A 1 16.08 -2.98 -8.69
CA MET A 1 14.98 -2.23 -9.33
C MET A 1 14.78 -0.96 -8.51
N GLN A 2 14.81 0.19 -9.14
CA GLN A 2 14.67 1.48 -8.47
C GLN A 2 13.23 2.01 -8.66
N ALA A 3 12.68 2.68 -7.65
CA ALA A 3 11.35 3.27 -7.65
C ALA A 3 11.44 4.80 -7.49
N ASP A 4 10.52 5.52 -8.12
CA ASP A 4 10.39 6.97 -7.96
C ASP A 4 9.55 7.27 -6.70
N PRO A 5 10.08 8.03 -5.72
CA PRO A 5 9.34 8.41 -4.52
C PRO A 5 8.02 9.12 -4.82
N ARG A 6 7.95 9.92 -5.91
CA ARG A 6 6.74 10.65 -6.30
C ARG A 6 5.65 9.71 -6.77
N ALA A 7 6.01 8.67 -7.52
CA ALA A 7 5.09 7.63 -7.95
C ALA A 7 4.54 6.85 -6.75
N LEU A 8 5.37 6.61 -5.73
CA LEU A 8 4.95 5.96 -4.49
C LEU A 8 3.95 6.82 -3.70
N ARG A 9 4.22 8.13 -3.56
CA ARG A 9 3.31 9.06 -2.88
C ARG A 9 1.99 9.19 -3.62
N PHE A 10 2.02 9.30 -4.96
CA PHE A 10 0.81 9.31 -5.78
C PHE A 10 -0.03 8.05 -5.58
N ALA A 11 0.60 6.87 -5.63
CA ALA A 11 -0.07 5.59 -5.38
C ALA A 11 -0.69 5.54 -3.97
N ALA A 12 0.00 6.09 -2.97
CA ALA A 12 -0.51 6.18 -1.60
C ALA A 12 -1.73 7.12 -1.50
N THR A 13 -1.69 8.28 -2.16
CA THR A 13 -2.83 9.22 -2.20
C THR A 13 -4.06 8.57 -2.81
N VAL A 14 -3.91 7.88 -3.94
CA VAL A 14 -5.01 7.17 -4.60
C VAL A 14 -5.54 6.04 -3.71
N THR A 15 -4.64 5.26 -3.11
CA THR A 15 -5.02 4.17 -2.19
C THR A 15 -5.78 4.68 -0.97
N ALA A 16 -5.34 5.79 -0.36
CA ALA A 16 -6.03 6.40 0.76
C ALA A 16 -7.44 6.88 0.36
N ALA A 17 -7.58 7.51 -0.81
CA ALA A 17 -8.89 7.92 -1.31
C ALA A 17 -9.83 6.71 -1.54
N VAL A 18 -9.33 5.63 -2.15
CA VAL A 18 -10.12 4.41 -2.37
C VAL A 18 -10.53 3.76 -1.05
N LEU A 19 -9.62 3.60 -0.09
CA LEU A 19 -9.95 3.00 1.22
C LEU A 19 -10.91 3.88 2.05
N ALA A 20 -10.80 5.20 1.94
CA ALA A 20 -11.78 6.10 2.54
C ALA A 20 -13.16 5.94 1.90
N LEU A 21 -13.23 5.80 0.57
CA LEU A 21 -14.48 5.51 -0.13
C LEU A 21 -15.05 4.14 0.27
N VAL A 22 -14.22 3.12 0.47
CA VAL A 22 -14.64 1.81 0.99
C VAL A 22 -15.34 1.98 2.34
N LEU A 23 -14.76 2.75 3.27
CA LEU A 23 -15.37 2.98 4.60
C LEU A 23 -16.68 3.78 4.53
N VAL A 24 -16.80 4.74 3.63
CA VAL A 24 -18.02 5.57 3.49
C VAL A 24 -19.14 4.81 2.79
N THR A 25 -18.81 3.98 1.79
CA THR A 25 -19.79 3.27 0.96
C THR A 25 -20.04 1.83 1.38
N ASP A 26 -19.23 1.30 2.30
CA ASP A 26 -19.19 -0.11 2.71
C ASP A 26 -19.06 -1.09 1.52
N SER A 27 -18.43 -0.63 0.43
CA SER A 27 -18.41 -1.37 -0.83
C SER A 27 -17.32 -2.44 -0.85
N VAL A 28 -17.74 -3.70 -0.70
CA VAL A 28 -16.87 -4.89 -0.82
C VAL A 28 -16.17 -4.96 -2.19
N TRP A 29 -16.84 -4.49 -3.25
CA TRP A 29 -16.27 -4.47 -4.60
C TRP A 29 -15.07 -3.51 -4.72
N LEU A 30 -15.16 -2.32 -4.10
CA LEU A 30 -14.04 -1.39 -4.05
C LEU A 30 -12.88 -1.95 -3.23
N LEU A 31 -13.19 -2.61 -2.11
CA LEU A 31 -12.18 -3.28 -1.29
C LEU A 31 -11.48 -4.40 -2.08
N ALA A 32 -12.24 -5.24 -2.78
CA ALA A 32 -11.69 -6.31 -3.60
C ALA A 32 -10.80 -5.77 -4.75
N ALA A 33 -11.22 -4.69 -5.40
CA ALA A 33 -10.41 -4.02 -6.42
C ALA A 33 -9.08 -3.51 -5.83
N GLN A 34 -9.13 -2.86 -4.66
CA GLN A 34 -7.92 -2.36 -3.99
C GLN A 34 -7.02 -3.51 -3.50
N THR A 35 -7.58 -4.63 -3.04
CA THR A 35 -6.85 -5.86 -2.72
C THR A 35 -6.08 -6.38 -3.94
N ALA A 36 -6.71 -6.41 -5.13
CA ALA A 36 -6.04 -6.79 -6.36
C ALA A 36 -4.88 -5.84 -6.70
N VAL A 37 -5.08 -4.53 -6.52
CA VAL A 37 -4.02 -3.54 -6.71
C VAL A 37 -2.84 -3.77 -5.76
N PHE A 38 -3.10 -4.10 -4.48
CA PHE A 38 -2.04 -4.46 -3.54
C PHE A 38 -1.29 -5.73 -3.97
N ALA A 39 -2.00 -6.76 -4.44
CA ALA A 39 -1.39 -7.99 -4.94
C ALA A 39 -0.49 -7.74 -6.16
N LEU A 40 -0.95 -6.92 -7.12
CA LEU A 40 -0.15 -6.51 -8.27
C LEU A 40 1.07 -5.68 -7.86
N GLY A 41 0.89 -4.77 -6.90
CA GLY A 41 1.99 -3.97 -6.37
C GLY A 41 3.03 -4.79 -5.62
N ALA A 42 2.62 -5.85 -4.92
CA ALA A 42 3.51 -6.77 -4.20
C ALA A 42 4.47 -7.53 -5.14
N VAL A 43 3.99 -7.94 -6.32
CA VAL A 43 4.83 -8.57 -7.36
C VAL A 43 5.62 -7.55 -8.19
N GLY A 44 5.44 -6.26 -7.92
CA GLY A 44 6.16 -5.17 -8.59
C GLY A 44 5.48 -4.60 -9.83
N ALA A 45 4.25 -5.02 -10.12
CA ALA A 45 3.41 -4.52 -11.20
C ALA A 45 2.41 -3.47 -10.67
N SER A 46 2.89 -2.40 -10.04
CA SER A 46 2.01 -1.37 -9.46
C SER A 46 1.24 -0.61 -10.56
N PRO A 47 -0.09 -0.77 -10.66
CA PRO A 47 -0.90 -0.13 -11.71
C PRO A 47 -0.81 1.40 -11.63
N TYR A 48 -0.89 1.94 -10.41
CA TYR A 48 -0.78 3.38 -10.16
C TYR A 48 0.60 3.92 -10.55
N GLY A 49 1.66 3.14 -10.35
CA GLY A 49 3.00 3.51 -10.80
C GLY A 49 3.13 3.57 -12.33
N MET A 50 2.42 2.71 -13.06
CA MET A 50 2.38 2.75 -14.52
C MET A 50 1.62 3.97 -15.04
N VAL A 51 0.47 4.30 -14.41
CA VAL A 51 -0.29 5.51 -14.73
C VAL A 51 0.55 6.77 -14.48
N PHE A 52 1.25 6.84 -13.34
CA PHE A 52 2.11 7.98 -13.01
C PHE A 52 3.22 8.18 -14.06
N LYS A 53 3.88 7.10 -14.52
CA LYS A 53 4.89 7.17 -15.58
C LYS A 53 4.33 7.64 -16.93
N GLY A 54 3.06 7.39 -17.21
CA GLY A 54 2.38 7.90 -18.40
C GLY A 54 2.13 9.41 -18.35
N ILE A 55 1.84 9.94 -17.15
CA ILE A 55 1.49 11.36 -16.92
C ILE A 55 2.75 12.21 -16.72
N VAL A 56 3.70 11.74 -15.90
CA VAL A 56 4.90 12.47 -15.53
C VAL A 56 6.08 11.96 -16.36
N LYS A 57 6.52 12.79 -17.31
CA LYS A 57 7.64 12.48 -18.21
C LYS A 57 8.98 13.08 -17.78
N SER A 58 9.00 13.83 -16.67
CA SER A 58 10.24 14.42 -16.16
C SER A 58 11.14 13.34 -15.53
N PRO A 59 12.46 13.40 -15.73
CA PRO A 59 13.37 12.43 -15.15
C PRO A 59 13.35 12.52 -13.61
N PRO A 60 13.34 11.38 -12.90
CA PRO A 60 13.38 11.36 -11.45
C PRO A 60 14.71 11.93 -10.95
N ARG A 61 14.66 12.80 -9.94
CA ARG A 61 15.86 13.38 -9.29
C ARG A 61 16.50 12.41 -8.30
N ASP A 62 15.68 11.62 -7.63
CA ASP A 62 16.09 10.65 -6.62
C ASP A 62 15.38 9.32 -6.88
N LEU A 63 16.10 8.22 -6.70
CA LEU A 63 15.64 6.87 -6.96
C LEU A 63 15.86 6.01 -5.72
N GLU A 64 14.79 5.39 -5.22
CA GLU A 64 14.82 4.55 -4.02
C GLU A 64 14.81 3.06 -4.38
N ASP A 65 15.27 2.18 -3.49
CA ASP A 65 15.15 0.72 -3.70
C ASP A 65 13.66 0.34 -3.75
N ALA A 66 13.26 -0.47 -4.74
CA ALA A 66 11.89 -0.95 -4.87
C ALA A 66 11.54 -2.10 -3.91
N ARG A 67 12.51 -2.69 -3.18
CA ARG A 67 12.24 -3.80 -2.25
C ARG A 67 11.36 -3.39 -1.04
N PRO A 68 11.66 -2.31 -0.29
CA PRO A 68 10.81 -1.91 0.84
C PRO A 68 9.36 -1.57 0.43
N PRO A 69 9.10 -0.84 -0.68
CA PRO A 69 7.74 -0.61 -1.15
C PRO A 69 6.96 -1.87 -1.50
N ARG A 70 7.61 -2.92 -2.03
CA ARG A 70 6.94 -4.22 -2.29
C ARG A 70 6.51 -4.90 -0.99
N PHE A 71 7.35 -4.84 0.04
CA PHE A 71 6.99 -5.33 1.37
C PHE A 71 5.81 -4.54 1.95
N ALA A 72 5.81 -3.21 1.82
CA ALA A 72 4.68 -2.39 2.25
C ALA A 72 3.37 -2.79 1.53
N GLN A 73 3.45 -3.12 0.24
CA GLN A 73 2.30 -3.61 -0.55
C GLN A 73 1.81 -4.98 -0.10
N LEU A 74 2.71 -5.89 0.30
CA LEU A 74 2.34 -7.17 0.90
C LEU A 74 1.64 -6.99 2.26
N VAL A 75 2.11 -6.06 3.08
CA VAL A 75 1.46 -5.73 4.36
C VAL A 75 0.08 -5.13 4.12
N GLY A 76 -0.04 -4.21 3.15
CA GLY A 76 -1.34 -3.67 2.72
C GLY A 76 -2.29 -4.75 2.20
N LEU A 77 -1.78 -5.72 1.43
CA LEU A 77 -2.54 -6.88 0.97
C LEU A 77 -3.07 -7.70 2.15
N ALA A 78 -2.24 -7.97 3.17
CA ALA A 78 -2.65 -8.72 4.34
C ALA A 78 -3.80 -8.04 5.10
N PHE A 79 -3.74 -6.71 5.28
CA PHE A 79 -4.84 -5.95 5.89
C PHE A 79 -6.10 -5.97 5.01
N ALA A 80 -5.96 -5.81 3.69
CA ALA A 80 -7.10 -5.82 2.78
C ALA A 80 -7.78 -7.20 2.71
N LEU A 81 -7.01 -8.29 2.76
CA LEU A 81 -7.53 -9.66 2.88
C LEU A 81 -8.23 -9.87 4.22
N ALA A 82 -7.65 -9.42 5.33
CA ALA A 82 -8.29 -9.48 6.64
C ALA A 82 -9.62 -8.71 6.66
N ALA A 83 -9.67 -7.54 6.01
CA ALA A 83 -10.90 -6.78 5.85
C ALA A 83 -11.97 -7.55 5.03
N LEU A 84 -11.57 -8.18 3.93
CA LEU A 84 -12.46 -9.04 3.13
C LEU A 84 -12.99 -10.24 3.92
N VAL A 85 -12.14 -10.89 4.72
CA VAL A 85 -12.55 -11.97 5.61
C VAL A 85 -13.53 -11.45 6.67
N GLY A 86 -13.29 -10.27 7.23
CA GLY A 86 -14.24 -9.61 8.14
C GLY A 86 -15.61 -9.39 7.50
N HIS A 87 -15.66 -8.91 6.25
CA HIS A 87 -16.91 -8.79 5.50
C HIS A 87 -17.55 -10.16 5.24
N ALA A 88 -16.79 -11.16 4.79
CA ALA A 88 -17.33 -12.50 4.49
C ALA A 88 -17.89 -13.21 5.74
N THR A 89 -17.26 -13.01 6.89
CA THR A 89 -17.68 -13.58 8.19
C THR A 89 -18.68 -12.70 8.95
N GLN A 90 -19.04 -11.54 8.39
CA GLN A 90 -19.91 -10.53 9.02
C GLN A 90 -19.38 -10.01 10.37
N ILE A 91 -18.07 -10.08 10.58
CA ILE A 91 -17.39 -9.51 11.76
C ILE A 91 -17.06 -8.04 11.46
N ALA A 92 -18.04 -7.17 11.66
CA ALA A 92 -17.90 -5.72 11.44
C ALA A 92 -16.64 -5.08 12.06
N PRO A 93 -16.25 -5.35 13.33
CA PRO A 93 -15.06 -4.72 13.90
C PRO A 93 -13.75 -5.16 13.21
N LEU A 94 -13.70 -6.39 12.68
CA LEU A 94 -12.54 -6.87 11.94
C LEU A 94 -12.44 -6.18 10.57
N ALA A 95 -13.56 -6.10 9.85
CA ALA A 95 -13.62 -5.44 8.54
C ALA A 95 -13.22 -3.95 8.62
N LEU A 96 -13.86 -3.22 9.54
CA LEU A 96 -13.63 -1.80 9.73
C LEU A 96 -12.23 -1.53 10.30
N GLY A 97 -11.80 -2.29 11.30
CA GLY A 97 -10.49 -2.14 11.92
C GLY A 97 -9.34 -2.38 10.94
N ALA A 98 -9.42 -3.43 10.13
CA ALA A 98 -8.40 -3.73 9.13
C ALA A 98 -8.36 -2.68 8.01
N THR A 99 -9.52 -2.23 7.52
CA THR A 99 -9.62 -1.18 6.50
C THR A 99 -9.09 0.16 7.01
N ALA A 100 -9.45 0.53 8.25
CA ALA A 100 -8.96 1.75 8.88
C ALA A 100 -7.44 1.73 9.12
N ALA A 101 -6.88 0.58 9.52
CA ALA A 101 -5.44 0.43 9.67
C ALA A 101 -4.70 0.59 8.32
N ALA A 102 -5.22 -0.02 7.25
CA ALA A 102 -4.67 0.14 5.91
C ALA A 102 -4.78 1.59 5.42
N LEU A 103 -5.91 2.25 5.66
CA LEU A 103 -6.12 3.66 5.34
C LEU A 103 -5.13 4.55 6.09
N PHE A 104 -4.94 4.33 7.39
CA PHE A 104 -4.01 5.10 8.20
C PHE A 104 -2.58 5.01 7.67
N ALA A 105 -2.11 3.79 7.34
CA ALA A 105 -0.79 3.60 6.75
C ALA A 105 -0.65 4.29 5.39
N ALA A 106 -1.67 4.21 4.52
CA ALA A 106 -1.68 4.89 3.22
C ALA A 106 -1.70 6.42 3.39
N PHE A 107 -2.47 6.92 4.35
CA PHE A 107 -2.58 8.35 4.64
C PHE A 107 -1.27 8.94 5.15
N LEU A 108 -0.57 8.27 6.06
CA LEU A 108 0.75 8.72 6.54
C LEU A 108 1.75 8.86 5.39
N ASN A 109 1.74 7.92 4.45
CA ASN A 109 2.59 7.98 3.28
C ASN A 109 2.17 9.09 2.30
N ALA A 110 0.86 9.29 2.11
CA ALA A 110 0.35 10.37 1.28
C ALA A 110 0.67 11.77 1.85
N ALA A 111 0.38 12.01 3.12
CA ALA A 111 0.51 13.30 3.77
C ALA A 111 1.96 13.64 4.12
N PHE A 112 2.66 12.74 4.81
CA PHE A 112 4.00 13.00 5.36
C PHE A 112 5.12 12.42 4.49
N GLY A 113 4.81 11.58 3.50
CA GLY A 113 5.83 10.80 2.79
C GLY A 113 6.44 9.69 3.66
N PHE A 114 5.77 9.35 4.77
CA PHE A 114 6.25 8.35 5.71
C PHE A 114 5.69 6.96 5.36
N CYS A 115 6.49 6.14 4.70
CA CYS A 115 6.14 4.76 4.40
C CYS A 115 6.44 3.86 5.62
N LEU A 116 5.46 3.71 6.51
CA LEU A 116 5.58 2.88 7.72
C LEU A 116 6.10 1.46 7.41
N GLY A 117 5.57 0.81 6.36
CA GLY A 117 6.03 -0.52 5.95
C GLY A 117 7.50 -0.55 5.47
N CYS A 118 7.97 0.53 4.85
CA CYS A 118 9.36 0.65 4.41
C CYS A 118 10.31 0.76 5.62
N GLU A 119 9.96 1.58 6.61
CA GLU A 119 10.72 1.70 7.86
C GLU A 119 10.72 0.38 8.65
N THR A 120 9.57 -0.28 8.76
CA THR A 120 9.48 -1.61 9.40
C THR A 120 10.38 -2.62 8.70
N TYR A 121 10.42 -2.63 7.37
CA TYR A 121 11.33 -3.51 6.60
C TYR A 121 12.80 -3.24 6.94
N LEU A 122 13.21 -1.97 7.01
CA LEU A 122 14.58 -1.59 7.37
C LEU A 122 14.92 -1.98 8.81
N ILE A 123 14.00 -1.78 9.75
CA ILE A 123 14.16 -2.21 11.14
C ILE A 123 14.33 -3.73 11.22
N ILE A 124 13.45 -4.50 10.57
CA ILE A 124 13.54 -5.96 10.52
C ILE A 124 14.88 -6.40 9.94
N ARG A 125 15.33 -5.77 8.85
CA ARG A 125 16.63 -6.06 8.21
C ARG A 125 17.84 -5.69 9.07
N ARG A 126 17.72 -4.68 9.95
CA ARG A 126 18.77 -4.32 10.93
C ARG A 126 18.81 -5.27 12.12
N LEU A 127 17.66 -5.81 12.53
CA LEU A 127 17.54 -6.73 13.65
C LEU A 127 17.83 -8.19 13.27
N LEU A 128 17.59 -8.57 12.02
CA LEU A 128 17.96 -9.88 11.51
C LEU A 128 19.49 -9.97 11.40
N PRO A 129 20.15 -10.90 12.12
CA PRO A 129 21.57 -11.11 11.94
C PRO A 129 21.84 -11.47 10.49
N ALA A 130 22.88 -10.88 9.90
CA ALA A 130 23.33 -11.26 8.56
C ALA A 130 23.64 -12.76 8.59
N ALA A 131 22.79 -13.56 7.93
CA ALA A 131 23.07 -14.98 7.75
C ALA A 131 24.40 -15.07 7.01
N ARG A 132 25.40 -15.62 7.71
CA ARG A 132 26.78 -15.75 7.25
C ARG A 132 26.90 -16.89 6.26
#